data_AF-A0A3M1KYN1-F1
#
_entry.id   AF-A0A3M1KYN1-F1
#
_cell.length_a   1.000
_cell.length_b   1.000
_cell.length_c   1.000
_cell.angle_alpha   90.00
_cell.angle_beta   90.00
_cell.angle_gamma   90.00
#
_symmetry.space_group_name_H-M   'P 1'
#
loop_
_entity.id
_entity.type
_entity.pdbx_description
1 polymer ?
#
loop_
_entity_poly.entity_id
_entity_poly.type
_entity_poly.pdbx_seq_one_letter_code
_entity_poly.pdbx_strand_id
1 'polypeptide(L)' 'MYKLYDFLPSGNGYKVRLLLTQLQIPFTRIELNI' A
#
# COMPACT_ATOMS: atom_id res chain seq x y z
N MET A 1 -5.63 -3.06 12.38
CA MET A 1 -5.48 -3.40 10.94
C MET A 1 -5.19 -2.12 10.18
N TYR A 2 -4.06 -2.05 9.47
CA TYR A 2 -3.65 -0.81 8.79
C TYR A 2 -4.45 -0.58 7.50
N LYS A 3 -4.69 0.69 7.18
CA LYS A 3 -5.25 1.12 5.89
C LYS A 3 -4.15 1.78 5.08
N LEU A 4 -3.87 1.24 3.89
CA LEU A 4 -2.94 1.81 2.95
C LEU A 4 -3.71 2.52 1.84
N TYR A 5 -3.74 3.85 1.91
CA TYR A 5 -4.27 4.69 0.85
C TYR A 5 -3.27 4.76 -0.29
N ASP A 6 -3.72 4.39 -1.49
CA ASP A 6 -2.80 4.04 -2.55
C ASP A 6 -3.36 4.38 -3.93
N PHE A 7 -2.52 4.98 -4.77
CA PHE A 7 -2.81 5.19 -6.19
C PHE A 7 -1.98 4.18 -6.97
N LEU A 8 -2.63 3.31 -7.74
CA LEU A 8 -1.97 2.15 -8.34
C LEU A 8 -0.73 2.50 -9.21
N PRO A 9 -0.75 3.60 -10.01
CA PRO A 9 0.42 4.06 -10.76
C PRO A 9 1.55 4.68 -9.91
N SER A 10 1.33 4.91 -8.61
CA SER A 10 2.35 5.49 -7.72
C SER A 10 3.48 4.50 -7.46
N GLY A 11 4.69 4.86 -7.92
CA GLY A 11 5.91 4.11 -7.60
C GLY A 11 6.24 4.08 -6.10
N ASN A 12 5.85 5.09 -5.34
CA ASN A 12 6.02 5.10 -3.88
C ASN A 12 4.99 4.20 -3.19
N GLY A 13 3.74 4.21 -3.67
CA GLY A 13 2.70 3.28 -3.21
C GLY A 13 3.16 1.83 -3.36
N TYR A 14 3.80 1.50 -4.49
CA TYR A 14 4.38 0.17 -4.71
C TYR A 14 5.42 -0.22 -3.67
N LYS A 15 6.37 0.67 -3.35
CA LYS A 15 7.41 0.40 -2.36
C LYS A 15 6.83 0.15 -0.97
N VAL A 16 5.80 0.91 -0.59
CA VAL A 16 5.11 0.74 0.70
C VAL A 16 4.36 -0.59 0.74
N ARG A 17 3.64 -0.96 -0.33
CA ARG A 17 3.00 -2.30 -0.46
C ARG A 17 4.01 -3.42 -0.27
N LEU A 18 5.13 -3.35 -1.00
CA LEU A 18 6.19 -4.36 -0.95
C LEU A 18 6.77 -4.50 0.47
N LEU A 19 7.08 -3.38 1.14
CA LEU A 19 7.63 -3.38 2.49
C LEU A 19 6.66 -4.03 3.50
N LEU A 20 5.38 -3.63 3.48
CA LEU A 20 4.39 -4.17 4.40
C LEU A 20 4.18 -5.68 4.19
N THR A 21 4.20 -6.14 2.94
CA THR A 21 4.17 -7.56 2.61
C THR A 21 5.40 -8.31 3.14
N GLN A 22 6.61 -7.78 2.95
CA GLN A 22 7.85 -8.41 3.44
C GLN A 22 7.92 -8.50 4.97
N LEU A 23 7.36 -7.52 5.67
CA LEU A 23 7.27 -7.51 7.13
C LEU A 23 6.11 -8.34 7.69
N GLN A 24 5.33 -9.01 6.82
CA GLN A 24 4.11 -9.73 7.20
C GLN A 24 3.10 -8.87 7.98
N ILE A 25 3.05 -7.57 7.71
CA ILE A 25 2.11 -6.65 8.34
C ILE A 25 0.81 -6.66 7.54
N PRO A 26 -0.33 -7.09 8.12
CA PRO A 26 -1.60 -7.09 7.41
C PRO A 26 -2.12 -5.67 7.21
N PHE A 27 -2.51 -5.35 5.97
CA PHE A 27 -3.10 -4.07 5.60
C PHE A 27 -4.24 -4.23 4.57
N THR A 28 -5.17 -3.28 4.58
CA THR A 28 -6.19 -3.12 3.53
C THR A 28 -5.78 -2.00 2.60
N ARG A 29 -5.72 -2.28 1.30
CA ARG A 29 -5.51 -1.26 0.27
C ARG A 29 -6.80 -0.49 0.03
N ILE A 30 -6.73 0.84 0.08
CA ILE A 30 -7.82 1.75 -0.31
C ILE A 30 -7.33 2.51 -1.54
N GLU A 31 -7.97 2.26 -2.68
CA GLU A 31 -7.59 2.90 -3.93
C GLU A 31 -8.03 4.36 -3.94
N LEU A 32 -7.09 5.24 -4.27
CA LEU A 32 -7.31 6.67 -4.49
C LEU A 32 -7.10 6.99 -5.97
N ASN A 33 -7.79 8.02 -6.45
CA ASN A 33 -7.58 8.60 -7.77
C ASN A 33 -7.14 10.06 -7.56
N ILE A 34 -5.83 10.29 -7.59
CA ILE A 34 -5.16 11.57 -7.30
C ILE A 34 -4.18 11.95 -8.41
#